data_AF-A0A821VPP2-F1
#
_entry.id   AF-A0A821VPP2-F1
#
_cell.length_a   1.000
_cell.length_b   1.000
_cell.length_c   1.000
_cell.angle_alpha   90.00
_cell.angle_beta   90.00
_cell.angle_gamma   90.00
#
_symmetry.space_group_name_H-M   'P 1'
#
loop_
_entity.id
_entity.type
_entity.pdbx_description
1 polymer ?
#
loop_
_entity_poly.entity_id
_entity_poly.type
_entity_poly.pdbx_seq_one_letter_code
_entity_poly.pdbx_strand_id
1 'polypeptide(L)'
;MTTVRLFLPLWIITITIIMVASQGGGGGGGGGGGGGGGGGGGGGGGGGSSCTSEECRRQGVIVGIVIGSIVGTCILCLCCVCLKHGLTGMALRSNWIFVNVAFKYDMFKAQDVDPFQSGTWSSRYYQYKQWHHPYQLSLSFDPKTFKVEGNGSDDVGKFTVVGIYSTRTRRMGLKKTYKRGTGNAAENLGHTVTIQLKWSSKHGQFE
;
A
#
# COMPACT_ATOMS: atom_id res chain seq x y z
N MET A 1 16.04 -0.72 20.93
CA MET A 1 15.14 -0.49 19.77
C MET A 1 14.15 -1.63 19.71
N THR A 2 12.94 -1.38 20.21
CA THR A 2 11.82 -2.32 20.25
C THR A 2 11.23 -2.47 18.86
N THR A 3 11.37 -3.66 18.28
CA THR A 3 10.65 -4.06 17.08
C THR A 3 9.16 -4.11 17.40
N VAL A 4 8.40 -3.12 16.93
CA VAL A 4 6.94 -3.22 16.88
C VAL A 4 6.60 -4.24 15.79
N ARG A 5 6.65 -5.52 16.17
CA ARG A 5 6.07 -6.59 15.36
C ARG A 5 4.57 -6.33 15.35
N LEU A 6 4.02 -5.98 14.17
CA LEU A 6 2.58 -6.05 13.92
C LEU A 6 2.16 -7.52 14.07
N PHE A 7 1.95 -7.95 15.31
CA PHE A 7 1.05 -9.04 15.63
C PHE A 7 -0.37 -8.49 15.46
N LEU A 8 -0.75 -8.30 14.18
CA LEU A 8 -2.15 -8.18 13.80
C LEU A 8 -2.90 -9.37 14.42
N PRO A 9 -4.09 -9.13 14.97
CA PRO A 9 -4.53 -9.91 16.08
C PRO A 9 -5.16 -11.23 15.62
N LEU A 10 -4.32 -12.23 15.36
CA LEU A 10 -4.72 -13.62 15.20
C LEU A 10 -5.57 -14.10 16.38
N TRP A 11 -5.24 -13.66 17.59
CA TRP A 11 -6.05 -13.80 18.82
C TRP A 11 -7.46 -13.17 18.77
N ILE A 12 -7.69 -12.05 18.06
CA ILE A 12 -9.04 -11.49 17.93
C ILE A 12 -9.86 -12.33 16.95
N ILE A 13 -9.25 -12.82 15.87
CA ILE A 13 -9.90 -13.71 14.90
C ILE A 13 -10.27 -15.05 15.53
N THR A 14 -9.43 -15.62 16.42
CA THR A 14 -9.76 -16.87 17.11
C THR A 14 -10.86 -16.69 18.15
N ILE A 15 -10.93 -15.56 18.87
CA ILE A 15 -12.00 -15.28 19.84
C ILE A 15 -13.37 -15.19 19.14
N THR A 16 -13.46 -14.60 17.94
CA THR A 16 -14.72 -14.56 17.18
C THR A 16 -15.17 -15.93 16.69
N ILE A 17 -14.25 -16.84 16.34
CA ILE A 17 -14.60 -18.20 15.91
C ILE A 17 -15.08 -19.06 17.10
N ILE A 18 -14.47 -18.93 18.28
CA ILE A 18 -14.82 -19.73 19.47
C ILE A 18 -16.23 -19.38 20.00
N MET A 19 -16.64 -18.11 19.92
CA MET A 19 -18.01 -17.72 20.34
C MET A 19 -19.11 -18.33 19.47
N VAL A 20 -18.85 -18.55 18.17
CA VAL A 20 -19.81 -19.18 17.24
C VAL A 20 -19.96 -20.69 17.48
N ALA A 21 -18.92 -21.37 17.97
CA ALA A 21 -18.99 -22.80 18.28
C ALA A 21 -19.68 -23.12 19.63
N SER A 22 -19.88 -22.14 20.51
CA SER A 22 -20.37 -22.37 21.88
C SER A 22 -21.90 -22.43 22.06
N GLN A 23 -22.69 -22.21 21.00
CA GLN A 23 -24.17 -22.32 21.04
C GLN A 23 -24.73 -23.60 20.40
N GLY A 24 -23.95 -24.70 20.41
CA GLY A 24 -24.39 -26.02 19.96
C GLY A 24 -24.55 -26.99 21.13
N GLY A 25 -25.40 -26.70 22.11
CA GLY A 25 -25.64 -27.59 23.24
C GLY A 25 -27.12 -27.66 23.63
N GLY A 26 -27.77 -28.80 23.39
CA GLY A 26 -28.96 -29.24 24.15
C GLY A 26 -30.13 -29.84 23.36
N GLY A 27 -30.43 -31.12 23.65
CA GLY A 27 -31.74 -31.79 23.48
C GLY A 27 -31.96 -32.50 22.13
N GLY A 28 -32.40 -33.75 22.00
CA GLY A 28 -33.00 -34.70 22.95
C GLY A 28 -34.27 -35.32 22.34
N GLY A 29 -34.19 -36.59 21.92
CA GLY A 29 -35.27 -37.60 21.93
C GLY A 29 -36.47 -37.51 20.96
N GLY A 30 -36.94 -38.67 20.50
CA GLY A 30 -38.32 -38.89 20.03
C GLY A 30 -38.45 -39.67 18.72
N GLY A 31 -38.90 -40.92 18.79
CA GLY A 31 -39.14 -41.80 17.64
C GLY A 31 -40.57 -41.74 17.08
N GLY A 32 -40.86 -42.64 16.13
CA GLY A 32 -42.22 -43.07 15.80
C GLY A 32 -42.61 -43.04 14.32
N GLY A 33 -42.71 -44.23 13.71
CA GLY A 33 -43.91 -44.69 13.01
C GLY A 33 -44.22 -44.20 11.58
N GLY A 34 -44.06 -45.11 10.62
CA GLY A 34 -45.16 -45.64 9.80
C GLY A 34 -45.81 -44.80 8.68
N GLY A 35 -45.79 -45.37 7.47
CA GLY A 35 -47.00 -45.48 6.64
C GLY A 35 -47.13 -44.57 5.40
N GLY A 36 -47.04 -45.21 4.23
CA GLY A 36 -48.10 -45.16 3.21
C GLY A 36 -48.19 -43.97 2.24
N GLY A 37 -47.90 -44.25 0.96
CA GLY A 37 -48.86 -44.01 -0.13
C GLY A 37 -48.90 -42.65 -0.84
N GLY A 38 -48.70 -42.70 -2.16
CA GLY A 38 -49.59 -42.03 -3.11
C GLY A 38 -49.15 -40.70 -3.72
N GLY A 39 -48.82 -40.75 -5.02
CA GLY A 39 -49.49 -39.94 -6.06
C GLY A 39 -49.19 -38.44 -6.18
N GLY A 40 -48.48 -38.10 -7.26
CA GLY A 40 -48.99 -37.17 -8.27
C GLY A 40 -48.89 -35.65 -8.05
N GLY A 41 -48.14 -35.01 -8.95
CA GLY A 41 -48.60 -33.80 -9.65
C GLY A 41 -48.23 -32.43 -9.08
N GLY A 42 -47.92 -31.52 -10.01
CA GLY A 42 -48.13 -30.08 -9.82
C GLY A 42 -46.87 -29.28 -9.49
N GLY A 43 -46.41 -28.49 -10.46
CA GLY A 43 -45.44 -27.43 -10.22
C GLY A 43 -46.03 -26.26 -9.42
N GLY A 44 -45.16 -25.31 -9.08
CA GLY A 44 -45.60 -24.00 -8.60
C GLY A 44 -44.65 -23.36 -7.59
N GLY A 45 -44.11 -22.21 -7.98
CA GLY A 45 -43.84 -21.11 -7.06
C GLY A 45 -42.55 -21.21 -6.24
N GLY A 46 -41.49 -20.54 -6.72
CA GLY A 46 -40.45 -20.00 -5.85
C GLY A 46 -41.07 -18.95 -4.90
N GLY A 47 -41.66 -19.43 -3.81
CA GLY A 47 -42.08 -18.58 -2.70
C GLY A 47 -40.84 -18.12 -1.95
N GLY A 48 -40.52 -16.83 -2.05
CA GLY A 48 -39.68 -16.16 -1.07
C GLY A 48 -40.32 -16.34 0.30
N SER A 49 -39.79 -17.28 1.08
CA SER A 49 -40.22 -17.51 2.45
C SER A 49 -39.84 -16.26 3.26
N SER A 50 -40.85 -15.42 3.48
CA SER A 50 -40.81 -14.36 4.46
C SER A 50 -40.75 -15.06 5.82
N CYS A 51 -39.53 -15.36 6.26
CA CYS A 51 -39.30 -15.96 7.56
C CYS A 51 -39.56 -14.89 8.64
N THR A 52 -40.80 -14.83 9.12
CA THR A 52 -41.29 -13.91 10.15
C THR A 52 -41.10 -14.43 11.58
N SER A 53 -40.37 -15.53 11.78
CA SER A 53 -40.04 -16.02 13.12
C SER A 53 -38.83 -15.30 13.71
N GLU A 54 -38.86 -15.03 15.02
CA GLU A 54 -37.77 -14.44 15.82
C GLU A 54 -36.40 -15.12 15.57
N GLU A 55 -36.41 -16.42 15.26
CA GLU A 55 -35.23 -17.23 14.92
C GLU A 55 -34.54 -16.75 13.63
N CYS A 56 -35.30 -16.41 12.57
CA CYS A 56 -34.73 -15.91 11.30
C CYS A 56 -34.15 -14.51 11.48
N ARG A 57 -34.78 -13.67 12.31
CA ARG A 57 -34.28 -12.35 12.67
C ARG A 57 -32.94 -12.46 13.40
N ARG A 58 -32.81 -13.40 14.34
CA ARG A 58 -31.56 -13.63 15.10
C ARG A 58 -30.42 -14.09 14.19
N GLN A 59 -30.68 -15.01 13.25
CA GLN A 59 -29.69 -15.46 12.26
C GLN A 59 -29.27 -14.33 11.29
N GLY A 60 -30.23 -13.53 10.81
CA GLY A 60 -29.95 -12.39 9.95
C GLY A 60 -29.11 -11.31 10.63
N VAL A 61 -29.36 -11.04 11.92
CA VAL A 61 -28.55 -10.10 12.72
C VAL A 61 -27.12 -10.62 12.90
N ILE A 62 -26.94 -11.90 13.19
CA ILE A 62 -25.60 -12.50 13.34
C ILE A 62 -24.81 -12.39 12.03
N VAL A 63 -25.42 -12.78 10.90
CA VAL A 63 -24.79 -12.67 9.58
C VAL A 63 -24.48 -11.20 9.24
N GLY A 64 -25.39 -10.28 9.54
CA GLY A 64 -25.20 -8.85 9.32
C GLY A 64 -24.03 -8.27 10.13
N ILE A 65 -23.88 -8.67 11.40
CA ILE A 65 -22.74 -8.26 12.25
C ILE A 65 -21.44 -8.84 11.73
N VAL A 66 -21.41 -10.12 11.34
CA VAL A 66 -20.18 -10.77 10.83
C VAL A 66 -19.74 -10.09 9.54
N ILE A 67 -20.62 -9.97 8.54
CA ILE A 67 -20.29 -9.32 7.27
C ILE A 67 -19.94 -7.84 7.49
N GLY A 68 -20.74 -7.13 8.28
CA GLY A 68 -20.50 -5.72 8.62
C GLY A 68 -19.16 -5.50 9.32
N SER A 69 -18.76 -6.41 10.23
CA SER A 69 -17.48 -6.34 10.92
C SER A 69 -16.31 -6.60 9.98
N ILE A 70 -16.41 -7.57 9.07
CA ILE A 70 -15.35 -7.87 8.09
C ILE A 70 -15.18 -6.66 7.15
N VAL A 71 -16.28 -6.18 6.57
CA VAL A 71 -16.26 -5.04 5.65
C VAL A 71 -15.77 -3.78 6.35
N GLY A 72 -16.32 -3.47 7.53
CA GLY A 72 -15.92 -2.31 8.33
C GLY A 72 -14.46 -2.35 8.74
N THR A 73 -13.94 -3.51 9.15
CA THR A 73 -12.51 -3.67 9.48
C THR A 73 -11.63 -3.51 8.25
N CYS A 74 -12.01 -4.07 7.10
CA CYS A 74 -11.29 -3.87 5.85
C CYS A 74 -11.23 -2.39 5.44
N ILE A 75 -12.35 -1.67 5.53
CA ILE A 75 -12.40 -0.23 5.23
C ILE A 75 -11.52 0.55 6.21
N LEU A 76 -11.61 0.29 7.51
CA LEU A 76 -10.80 0.96 8.52
C LEU A 76 -9.30 0.72 8.29
N CYS A 77 -8.90 -0.52 8.00
CA CYS A 77 -7.53 -0.87 7.67
C CYS A 77 -7.03 -0.11 6.43
N LEU A 78 -7.85 -0.04 5.36
CA LEU A 78 -7.53 0.73 4.16
C LEU A 78 -7.39 2.22 4.48
N CYS A 79 -8.29 2.80 5.26
CA CYS A 79 -8.20 4.20 5.71
C CYS A 79 -6.91 4.45 6.50
N CYS A 80 -6.55 3.58 7.45
CA CYS A 80 -5.32 3.71 8.22
C CYS A 80 -4.06 3.63 7.34
N VAL A 81 -4.04 2.72 6.34
CA VAL A 81 -2.93 2.60 5.38
C VAL A 81 -2.84 3.86 4.50
N CYS A 82 -3.96 4.34 3.96
CA CYS A 82 -4.02 5.55 3.14
C CYS A 82 -3.60 6.79 3.93
N LEU A 83 -4.07 6.95 5.17
CA LEU A 83 -3.69 8.05 6.06
C LEU A 83 -2.20 7.99 6.39
N LYS A 84 -1.66 6.81 6.73
CA LYS A 84 -0.22 6.67 6.96
C LYS A 84 0.57 7.03 5.71
N HIS A 85 0.19 6.56 4.53
CA HIS A 85 0.88 6.92 3.29
C HIS A 85 0.82 8.42 2.98
N GLY A 86 -0.34 9.05 3.18
CA GLY A 86 -0.50 10.50 3.02
C GLY A 86 0.36 11.29 4.00
N LEU A 87 0.52 10.81 5.24
CA LEU A 87 1.30 11.48 6.28
C LEU A 87 2.81 11.23 6.17
N THR A 88 3.25 10.06 5.69
CA THR A 88 4.68 9.72 5.61
C THR A 88 5.33 10.08 4.29
N GLY A 89 4.55 10.48 3.27
CA GLY A 89 5.07 10.85 1.95
C GLY A 89 5.77 9.68 1.23
N MET A 90 5.49 8.43 1.62
CA MET A 90 6.11 7.26 1.00
C MET A 90 5.62 7.09 -0.43
N ALA A 91 6.54 6.79 -1.35
CA ALA A 91 6.22 6.44 -2.72
C ALA A 91 5.23 5.27 -2.77
N LEU A 92 4.03 5.52 -3.31
CA LEU A 92 2.95 4.53 -3.45
C LEU A 92 3.24 3.48 -4.54
N ARG A 93 4.19 3.77 -5.43
CA ARG A 93 4.52 2.92 -6.58
C ARG A 93 5.99 2.55 -6.55
N SER A 94 6.33 1.41 -7.12
CA SER A 94 7.74 1.07 -7.36
C SER A 94 8.34 2.02 -8.40
N ASN A 95 9.65 2.25 -8.33
CA ASN A 95 10.37 3.10 -9.29
C ASN A 95 10.18 2.63 -10.72
N TRP A 96 10.13 1.31 -10.96
CA TRP A 96 9.88 0.76 -12.28
C TRP A 96 8.53 1.18 -12.85
N ILE A 97 7.47 1.11 -12.04
CA ILE A 97 6.12 1.52 -12.46
C ILE A 97 6.08 3.04 -12.67
N PHE A 98 6.62 3.81 -11.73
CA PHE A 98 6.64 5.27 -11.83
C PHE A 98 7.33 5.79 -13.09
N VAL A 99 8.49 5.20 -13.43
CA VAL A 99 9.32 5.60 -14.56
C VAL A 99 8.70 5.17 -15.89
N ASN A 100 8.11 3.98 -15.98
CA ASN A 100 7.63 3.45 -17.27
C ASN A 100 6.18 3.82 -17.61
N VAL A 101 5.34 4.10 -16.60
CA VAL A 101 3.93 4.47 -16.81
C VAL A 101 3.84 5.94 -17.21
N ALA A 102 3.83 6.18 -18.52
CA ALA A 102 3.45 7.46 -19.10
C ALA A 102 1.92 7.59 -19.07
N PHE A 103 1.39 8.65 -18.48
CA PHE A 103 0.00 9.03 -18.75
C PHE A 103 -0.05 9.62 -20.17
N LYS A 104 -1.16 9.41 -20.89
CA LYS A 104 -1.35 9.84 -22.29
C LYS A 104 -1.05 11.34 -22.52
N TYR A 105 -1.14 12.16 -21.47
CA TYR A 105 -0.86 13.60 -21.47
C TYR A 105 0.62 13.97 -21.21
N ASP A 106 1.46 13.01 -20.81
CA ASP A 106 2.90 13.20 -20.55
C ASP A 106 3.78 12.88 -21.77
N MET A 107 3.19 12.60 -22.94
CA MET A 107 3.93 12.60 -24.21
C MET A 107 4.25 14.05 -24.58
N PHE A 108 5.28 14.60 -23.94
CA PHE A 108 5.82 15.91 -24.27
C PHE A 108 6.26 15.93 -25.73
N LYS A 109 5.85 16.99 -26.43
CA LYS A 109 6.45 17.37 -27.72
C LYS A 109 7.95 17.50 -27.53
N ALA A 110 8.73 17.04 -28.51
CA ALA A 110 10.18 17.06 -28.51
C ALA A 110 10.71 18.44 -28.07
N GLN A 111 11.09 18.53 -26.79
CA GLN A 111 11.90 19.62 -26.28
C GLN A 111 13.34 19.14 -26.29
N ASP A 112 14.20 20.01 -26.83
CA ASP A 112 15.54 19.75 -27.36
C ASP A 112 16.58 19.41 -26.28
N VAL A 113 16.26 19.65 -25.00
CA VAL A 113 17.23 19.47 -23.90
C VAL A 113 17.07 18.08 -23.30
N ASP A 114 18.16 17.31 -23.29
CA ASP A 114 18.26 16.11 -22.46
C ASP A 114 18.56 16.52 -21.00
N PRO A 115 17.63 16.31 -20.05
CA PRO A 115 17.85 16.67 -18.65
C PRO A 115 18.69 15.63 -17.90
N PHE A 116 18.97 14.47 -18.50
CA PHE A 116 19.69 13.38 -17.85
C PHE A 116 21.21 13.52 -18.05
N GLN A 117 21.77 14.61 -17.50
CA GLN A 117 23.19 14.94 -17.64
C GLN A 117 24.00 14.50 -16.42
N SER A 118 25.08 13.76 -16.66
CA SER A 118 26.02 13.40 -15.61
C SER A 118 26.75 14.63 -15.10
N GLY A 119 26.93 14.74 -13.79
CA GLY A 119 27.60 15.88 -13.18
C GLY A 119 27.22 16.08 -11.72
N THR A 120 27.49 17.29 -11.24
CA THR A 120 27.11 17.73 -9.89
C THR A 120 25.74 18.39 -9.93
N TRP A 121 24.84 17.88 -9.10
CA TRP A 121 23.47 18.32 -8.96
C TRP A 121 23.25 18.92 -7.59
N SER A 122 22.40 19.94 -7.52
CA SER A 122 21.90 20.49 -6.26
C SER A 122 20.55 19.87 -5.94
N SER A 123 20.38 19.33 -4.74
CA SER A 123 19.13 18.72 -4.29
C SER A 123 18.61 19.38 -3.01
N ARG A 124 17.30 19.57 -2.93
CA ARG A 124 16.60 20.07 -1.76
C ARG A 124 15.44 19.14 -1.47
N TYR A 125 15.17 18.83 -0.20
CA TYR A 125 14.08 17.94 0.18
C TYR A 125 13.43 18.36 1.50
N TYR A 126 12.19 17.92 1.71
CA TYR A 126 11.45 18.15 2.94
C TYR A 126 11.30 16.84 3.69
N GLN A 127 11.88 16.76 4.89
CA GLN A 127 11.86 15.58 5.74
C GLN A 127 11.71 16.02 7.20
N TYR A 128 11.03 15.22 8.02
CA TYR A 128 10.81 15.51 9.45
C TYR A 128 10.27 16.92 9.76
N LYS A 129 9.35 17.42 8.91
CA LYS A 129 8.76 18.76 9.00
C LYS A 129 9.76 19.92 8.81
N GLN A 130 10.90 19.64 8.19
CA GLN A 130 11.94 20.61 7.94
C GLN A 130 12.41 20.55 6.49
N TRP A 131 12.72 21.72 5.92
CA TRP A 131 13.44 21.80 4.66
C TRP A 131 14.92 21.60 4.91
N HIS A 132 15.48 20.60 4.25
CA HIS A 132 16.91 20.38 4.19
C HIS A 132 17.48 21.27 3.07
N HIS A 133 18.57 21.98 3.36
CA HIS A 133 19.18 22.97 2.46
C HIS A 133 19.68 22.31 1.16
N PRO A 134 19.96 23.09 0.10
CA PRO A 134 20.53 22.52 -1.11
C PRO A 134 21.86 21.82 -0.81
N TYR A 135 21.90 20.51 -1.03
CA TYR A 135 23.10 19.70 -0.94
C TYR A 135 23.54 19.26 -2.33
N GLN A 136 24.84 19.34 -2.55
CA GLN A 136 25.45 18.84 -3.77
C GLN A 136 25.55 17.31 -3.72
N LEU A 137 25.17 16.67 -4.82
CA LEU A 137 25.45 15.26 -5.07
C LEU A 137 25.95 15.09 -6.50
N SER A 138 26.71 14.03 -6.73
CA SER A 138 27.09 13.64 -8.09
C SER A 138 26.13 12.59 -8.61
N LEU A 139 25.66 12.76 -9.84
CA LEU A 139 24.88 11.76 -10.58
C LEU A 139 25.59 11.41 -11.89
N SER A 140 25.57 10.13 -12.23
CA SER A 140 26.10 9.57 -13.47
C SER A 140 24.99 8.79 -14.14
N PHE A 141 24.62 9.20 -15.35
CA PHE A 141 23.58 8.58 -16.16
C PHE A 141 24.22 7.69 -17.22
N ASP A 142 23.82 6.43 -17.27
CA ASP A 142 24.23 5.49 -18.31
C ASP A 142 23.13 5.43 -19.40
N PRO A 143 23.37 6.00 -20.60
CA PRO A 143 22.40 6.04 -21.68
C PRO A 143 22.12 4.66 -22.30
N LYS A 144 22.97 3.65 -22.07
CA LYS A 144 22.77 2.30 -22.60
C LYS A 144 21.83 1.48 -21.74
N THR A 145 21.95 1.61 -20.42
CA THR A 145 21.17 0.82 -19.46
C THR A 145 20.01 1.58 -18.82
N PHE A 146 19.92 2.90 -19.08
CA PHE A 146 18.97 3.80 -18.43
C PHE A 146 19.04 3.76 -16.90
N LYS A 147 20.25 3.52 -16.38
CA LYS A 147 20.56 3.53 -14.96
C LYS A 147 21.20 4.85 -14.57
N VAL A 148 20.95 5.23 -13.32
CA VAL A 148 21.61 6.38 -12.70
C VAL A 148 22.25 5.93 -11.41
N GLU A 149 23.50 6.35 -11.21
CA GLU A 149 24.27 6.10 -10.01
C GLU A 149 24.80 7.42 -9.47
N GLY A 150 25.05 7.50 -8.18
CA GLY A 150 25.50 8.74 -7.57
C GLY A 150 25.91 8.60 -6.12
N ASN A 151 26.43 9.68 -5.59
CA ASN A 151 26.81 9.79 -4.18
C ASN A 151 26.80 11.25 -3.74
N GLY A 152 26.73 11.46 -2.44
CA GLY A 152 26.75 12.79 -1.85
C GLY A 152 26.80 12.75 -0.33
N SER A 153 26.68 13.93 0.27
CA SER A 153 26.57 14.10 1.72
C SER A 153 25.62 15.25 2.03
N ASP A 154 24.86 15.09 3.10
CA ASP A 154 24.02 16.14 3.68
C ASP A 154 24.18 16.18 5.21
N ASP A 155 23.29 16.90 5.89
CA ASP A 155 23.21 16.99 7.35
C ASP A 155 22.85 15.66 8.03
N VAL A 156 22.14 14.77 7.33
CA VAL A 156 21.87 13.41 7.81
C VAL A 156 23.12 12.55 7.72
N GLY A 157 23.83 12.56 6.58
CA GLY A 157 25.13 11.90 6.45
C GLY A 157 25.56 11.64 5.01
N LYS A 158 26.55 10.76 4.83
CA LYS A 158 27.02 10.34 3.51
C LYS A 158 26.07 9.29 2.93
N PHE A 159 25.83 9.34 1.63
CA PHE A 159 24.91 8.43 0.97
C PHE A 159 25.35 8.05 -0.44
N THR A 160 24.83 6.93 -0.93
CA THR A 160 24.86 6.53 -2.34
C THR A 160 23.45 6.61 -2.94
N VAL A 161 23.38 6.79 -4.25
CA VAL A 161 22.16 6.84 -5.03
C VAL A 161 22.26 5.81 -6.14
N VAL A 162 21.22 4.99 -6.29
CA VAL A 162 21.05 4.09 -7.44
C VAL A 162 19.64 4.20 -7.96
N GLY A 163 19.44 4.12 -9.27
CA GLY A 163 18.11 4.30 -9.83
C GLY A 163 18.02 3.94 -11.29
N ILE A 164 16.83 4.22 -11.82
CA ILE A 164 16.51 4.09 -13.23
C ILE A 164 15.83 5.37 -13.69
N TYR A 165 15.97 5.70 -14.96
CA TYR A 165 15.32 6.85 -15.58
C TYR A 165 14.72 6.48 -16.93
N SER A 166 13.89 7.36 -17.47
CA SER A 166 13.35 7.19 -18.81
C SER A 166 13.37 8.51 -19.55
N THR A 167 14.08 8.52 -20.68
CA THR A 167 14.07 9.64 -21.64
C THR A 167 12.68 9.87 -22.24
N ARG A 168 11.89 8.79 -22.38
CA ARG A 168 10.50 8.85 -22.90
C ARG A 168 9.55 9.58 -21.95
N THR A 169 9.60 9.25 -20.66
CA THR A 169 8.65 9.81 -19.68
C THR A 169 9.22 11.02 -18.93
N ARG A 170 10.52 11.30 -19.11
CA ARG A 170 11.28 12.32 -18.39
C ARG A 170 11.15 12.18 -16.87
N ARG A 171 11.14 10.93 -16.39
CA ARG A 171 11.05 10.60 -14.97
C ARG A 171 12.27 9.79 -14.53
N MET A 172 12.61 9.91 -13.25
CA MET A 172 13.59 9.05 -12.60
C MET A 172 13.09 8.56 -11.25
N GLY A 173 13.43 7.32 -10.94
CA GLY A 173 13.16 6.70 -9.65
C GLY A 173 14.47 6.27 -9.02
N LEU A 174 14.79 6.82 -7.86
CA LEU A 174 16.04 6.65 -7.15
C LEU A 174 15.83 5.91 -5.83
N LYS A 175 16.89 5.26 -5.36
CA LYS A 175 17.07 4.76 -4.00
C LYS A 175 18.32 5.41 -3.44
N LYS A 176 18.13 6.22 -2.40
CA LYS A 176 19.19 6.87 -1.63
C LYS A 176 19.46 6.03 -0.39
N THR A 177 20.68 5.55 -0.21
CA THR A 177 21.06 4.73 0.95
C THR A 177 22.12 5.45 1.76
N TYR A 178 21.81 5.75 3.02
CA TYR A 178 22.77 6.37 3.93
C TYR A 178 23.80 5.36 4.44
N LYS A 179 25.05 5.80 4.55
CA LYS A 179 26.12 5.04 5.19
C LYS A 179 26.06 5.27 6.70
N ARG A 180 25.73 4.22 7.45
CA ARG A 180 25.67 4.23 8.91
C ARG A 180 26.99 4.73 9.51
N GLY A 181 26.92 5.52 10.58
CA GLY A 181 28.09 6.07 11.27
C GLY A 181 28.65 7.35 10.61
N THR A 182 27.87 8.03 9.78
CA THR A 182 28.23 9.34 9.21
C THR A 182 27.14 10.37 9.51
N GLY A 183 27.50 11.66 9.63
CA GLY A 183 26.53 12.73 9.91
C GLY A 183 25.80 12.58 11.24
N ASN A 184 24.52 12.93 11.27
CA ASN A 184 23.69 12.89 12.47
C ASN A 184 23.29 11.44 12.83
N ALA A 185 23.86 10.91 13.91
CA ALA A 185 23.58 9.54 14.37
C ALA A 185 22.13 9.29 14.82
N ALA A 186 21.38 10.33 15.20
CA ALA A 186 19.97 10.20 15.58
C ALA A 186 19.06 9.94 14.37
N GLU A 187 19.45 10.42 13.19
CA GLU A 187 18.68 10.32 11.95
C GLU A 187 19.26 9.27 10.99
N ASN A 188 20.58 9.17 10.91
CA ASN A 188 21.28 8.24 10.04
C ASN A 188 21.39 6.83 10.67
N LEU A 189 20.29 6.10 10.52
CA LEU A 189 20.22 4.68 10.88
C LEU A 189 20.73 3.73 9.77
N GLY A 190 21.40 4.24 8.73
CA GLY A 190 21.81 3.47 7.56
C GLY A 190 20.64 3.02 6.68
N HIS A 191 19.56 3.82 6.65
CA HIS A 191 18.33 3.47 5.97
C HIS A 191 18.34 3.87 4.49
N THR A 192 17.43 3.27 3.71
CA THR A 192 17.21 3.59 2.29
C THR A 192 15.91 4.35 2.12
N VAL A 193 15.96 5.43 1.34
CA VAL A 193 14.82 6.27 0.95
C VAL A 193 14.55 6.11 -0.54
N THR A 194 13.29 5.98 -0.91
CA THR A 194 12.85 5.97 -2.32
C THR A 194 12.48 7.39 -2.74
N ILE A 195 13.02 7.85 -3.87
CA ILE A 195 12.78 9.19 -4.41
C ILE A 195 12.24 9.03 -5.83
N GLN A 196 11.18 9.76 -6.17
CA GLN A 196 10.54 9.73 -7.48
C GLN A 196 10.42 11.15 -7.99
N LEU A 197 10.99 11.41 -9.17
CA LEU A 197 11.12 12.76 -9.71
C LEU A 197 10.66 12.81 -11.16
N LYS A 198 10.02 13.91 -11.53
CA LYS A 198 9.61 14.25 -12.90
C LYS A 198 10.33 15.52 -13.34
N TRP A 199 10.79 15.55 -14.59
CA TRP A 199 11.34 16.75 -15.17
C TRP A 199 10.24 17.82 -15.37
N SER A 200 10.48 19.01 -14.85
CA SER A 200 9.70 20.21 -15.11
C SER A 200 10.43 21.07 -16.13
N SER A 201 9.96 21.08 -17.38
CA SER A 201 10.55 21.93 -18.43
C SER A 201 10.32 23.42 -18.20
N LYS A 202 9.29 23.78 -17.42
CA LYS A 202 9.01 25.15 -17.01
C LYS A 202 10.09 25.70 -16.07
N HIS A 203 10.55 24.86 -15.14
CA HIS A 203 11.50 25.26 -14.10
C HIS A 203 12.94 24.80 -14.38
N GLY A 204 13.15 23.97 -15.40
CA GLY A 204 14.48 23.45 -15.74
C GLY A 204 15.07 22.54 -14.66
N GLN A 205 14.22 21.82 -13.92
CA GLN A 205 14.63 21.00 -12.79
C GLN A 205 13.75 19.76 -12.63
N PHE A 206 14.21 18.82 -11.80
CA PHE A 206 13.45 17.66 -11.38
C PHE A 206 12.64 17.96 -10.11
N GLU A 207 11.38 17.51 -10.07
CA GLU A 207 10.39 17.73 -8.99
C GLU A 207 9.70 16.45 -8.55
#